data_AF-A0A0P6WUM5-F1
#
_entry.id   AF-A0A0P6WUM5-F1
#
_cell.length_a   1.000
_cell.length_b   1.000
_cell.length_c   1.000
_cell.angle_alpha   90.00
_cell.angle_beta   90.00
_cell.angle_gamma   90.00
#
_symmetry.space_group_name_H-M   'P 1'
#
loop_
_entity.id
_entity.type
_entity.pdbx_description
1 polymer ?
#
loop_
_entity_poly.entity_id
_entity_poly.type
_entity_poly.pdbx_seq_one_letter_code
_entity_poly.pdbx_strand_id
1 'polypeptide(L)'
;MSTPKLGLSQDQAGQAAVEALLVLMILALVIFGGIELSRGVAIRQALDSGSGAAVRALSLDPTQWSFAGNVVQQGVNQNVMGANSTITLQVYDASGNLRSSAWLSGSPFGTSFILEASAPFQADIPFLAEPAMTIRVRHWGIVERYP
;
A
#
# COMPACT_ATOMS: atom_id res chain seq x y z
N MET A 1 -3.97 -12.78 69.98
CA MET A 1 -3.57 -11.56 69.24
C MET A 1 -3.60 -11.87 67.76
N SER A 2 -4.56 -11.30 67.03
CA SER A 2 -4.72 -11.46 65.58
C SER A 2 -4.28 -10.16 64.93
N THR A 3 -3.17 -10.18 64.19
CA THR A 3 -2.72 -9.04 63.39
C THR A 3 -3.62 -8.91 62.14
N PRO A 4 -4.26 -7.76 61.91
CA PRO A 4 -5.04 -7.56 60.69
C PRO A 4 -4.08 -7.49 59.49
N LYS A 5 -4.32 -8.34 58.48
CA LYS A 5 -3.62 -8.32 57.17
C LYS A 5 -3.95 -7.01 56.45
N LEU A 6 -3.14 -5.97 56.66
CA LEU A 6 -3.32 -4.66 56.04
C LEU A 6 -2.81 -4.58 54.58
N GLY A 7 -2.12 -5.60 54.07
CA GLY A 7 -1.41 -5.54 52.77
C GLY A 7 -2.14 -6.07 51.53
N LEU A 8 -3.22 -6.86 51.69
CA LEU A 8 -3.82 -7.59 50.56
C LEU A 8 -4.54 -6.71 49.53
N SER A 9 -5.12 -5.57 49.94
CA SER A 9 -5.90 -4.71 49.04
C SER A 9 -5.00 -3.87 48.12
N GLN A 10 -3.83 -3.46 48.62
CA GLN A 10 -2.88 -2.64 47.87
C GLN A 10 -2.16 -3.46 46.78
N ASP A 11 -1.83 -4.73 47.08
CA ASP A 11 -1.26 -5.67 46.10
C ASP A 11 -2.25 -6.01 44.98
N GLN A 12 -3.55 -6.15 45.30
CA GLN A 12 -4.60 -6.43 44.31
C GLN A 12 -4.84 -5.23 43.37
N ALA A 13 -4.82 -4.00 43.89
CA ALA A 13 -4.97 -2.80 43.07
C ALA A 13 -3.77 -2.59 42.13
N GLY A 14 -2.54 -2.85 42.60
CA GLY A 14 -1.33 -2.81 41.79
C GLY A 14 -1.33 -3.87 40.68
N GLN A 15 -1.71 -5.10 41.02
CA GLN A 15 -1.84 -6.18 40.05
C GLN A 15 -2.90 -5.87 38.98
N ALA A 16 -4.09 -5.41 39.38
CA ALA A 16 -5.16 -5.06 38.45
C ALA A 16 -4.74 -3.92 37.50
N ALA A 17 -3.98 -2.94 37.99
CA ALA A 17 -3.46 -1.85 37.16
C ALA A 17 -2.46 -2.37 36.11
N VAL A 18 -1.55 -3.28 36.48
CA VAL A 18 -0.59 -3.88 35.56
C VAL A 18 -1.29 -4.75 34.51
N GLU A 19 -2.26 -5.56 34.92
CA GLU A 19 -3.06 -6.38 34.01
C GLU A 19 -3.85 -5.50 33.02
N ALA A 20 -4.50 -4.44 33.51
CA ALA A 20 -5.22 -3.50 32.65
C ALA A 20 -4.30 -2.80 31.64
N LEU A 21 -3.09 -2.42 32.06
CA LEU A 21 -2.11 -1.79 31.18
C LEU A 21 -1.60 -2.76 30.12
N LEU A 22 -1.32 -4.01 30.49
CA LEU A 22 -0.95 -5.06 29.55
C LEU A 22 -2.05 -5.30 28.51
N VAL A 23 -3.30 -5.41 28.96
CA VAL A 23 -4.46 -5.58 28.07
C VAL A 23 -4.60 -4.39 27.12
N LEU A 24 -4.42 -3.16 27.62
CA LEU A 24 -4.48 -1.96 26.81
C LEU A 24 -3.39 -1.95 25.73
N MET A 25 -2.16 -2.33 26.07
CA MET A 25 -1.06 -2.41 25.11
C MET A 25 -1.33 -3.44 24.00
N ILE A 26 -1.82 -4.62 24.38
CA ILE A 26 -2.18 -5.67 23.40
C ILE A 26 -3.34 -5.19 22.51
N LEU A 27 -4.36 -4.57 23.11
CA LEU A 27 -5.51 -4.07 22.37
C LEU A 27 -5.09 -2.99 21.36
N ALA A 28 -4.20 -2.07 21.76
CA ALA A 28 -3.64 -1.08 20.85
C ALA A 28 -2.90 -1.74 19.67
N LEU A 29 -2.04 -2.73 19.94
CA LEU A 29 -1.34 -3.47 18.87
C LEU A 29 -2.31 -4.14 17.89
N VAL A 30 -3.37 -4.78 18.39
CA VAL A 30 -4.34 -5.50 17.55
C VAL A 30 -5.18 -4.53 16.71
N ILE A 31 -5.67 -3.44 17.30
CA ILE A 31 -6.50 -2.47 16.59
C ILE A 31 -5.69 -1.76 15.51
N PHE A 32 -4.55 -1.18 15.87
CA PHE A 32 -3.72 -0.46 14.90
C PHE A 32 -3.13 -1.43 13.88
N GLY A 33 -2.66 -2.61 14.29
CA GLY A 33 -2.20 -3.64 13.37
C GLY A 33 -3.27 -4.05 12.34
N GLY A 34 -4.51 -4.26 12.78
CA GLY A 34 -5.63 -4.60 11.88
C GLY A 34 -5.95 -3.48 10.89
N ILE A 35 -6.00 -2.23 11.35
CA ILE A 35 -6.25 -1.06 10.50
C ILE A 35 -5.14 -0.91 9.46
N GLU A 36 -3.88 -0.97 9.88
CA GLU A 36 -2.71 -0.80 9.02
C GLU A 36 -2.62 -1.90 7.96
N LEU A 37 -2.89 -3.16 8.34
CA LEU A 37 -2.98 -4.28 7.39
C LEU A 37 -4.10 -4.07 6.37
N SER A 38 -5.28 -3.62 6.81
CA SER A 38 -6.40 -3.32 5.90
C SER A 38 -6.05 -2.22 4.90
N ARG A 39 -5.31 -1.19 5.33
CA ARG A 39 -4.81 -0.12 4.46
C ARG A 39 -3.83 -0.65 3.43
N GLY A 40 -2.89 -1.52 3.83
CA GLY A 40 -1.94 -2.14 2.91
C GLY A 40 -2.64 -2.96 1.81
N VAL A 41 -3.66 -3.75 2.18
CA VAL A 41 -4.47 -4.52 1.22
C VAL A 41 -5.24 -3.60 0.27
N ALA A 42 -5.86 -2.54 0.79
CA ALA A 42 -6.59 -1.57 -0.02
C ALA A 42 -5.68 -0.87 -1.05
N ILE A 43 -4.46 -0.45 -0.64
CA ILE A 43 -3.46 0.12 -1.57
C ILE A 43 -3.10 -0.89 -2.66
N ARG A 44 -2.80 -2.14 -2.30
CA ARG A 44 -2.44 -3.17 -3.27
C ARG A 44 -3.56 -3.41 -4.28
N GLN A 45 -4.80 -3.52 -3.83
CA GLN A 45 -5.95 -3.73 -4.71
C GLN A 45 -6.20 -2.53 -5.62
N ALA A 46 -6.06 -1.31 -5.09
CA ALA A 46 -6.20 -0.09 -5.86
C ALA A 46 -5.11 0.06 -6.93
N LEU A 47 -3.86 -0.26 -6.58
CA LEU A 47 -2.75 -0.31 -7.54
C LEU A 47 -3.01 -1.34 -8.63
N ASP A 48 -3.51 -2.52 -8.28
CA ASP A 48 -3.81 -3.59 -9.24
C ASP A 48 -4.91 -3.21 -10.22
N SER A 49 -6.06 -2.76 -9.72
CA SER A 49 -7.16 -2.30 -10.57
C SER A 49 -6.77 -1.08 -11.42
N GLY A 50 -6.06 -0.11 -10.83
CA GLY A 50 -5.65 1.11 -11.50
C GLY A 50 -4.59 0.85 -12.57
N SER A 51 -3.61 0.00 -12.29
CA SER A 51 -2.55 -0.35 -13.26
C SER A 51 -3.09 -1.18 -14.42
N GLY A 52 -4.04 -2.09 -14.19
CA GLY A 52 -4.75 -2.78 -15.27
C GLY A 52 -5.48 -1.81 -16.22
N ALA A 53 -6.21 -0.84 -15.66
CA ALA A 53 -6.88 0.21 -16.46
C ALA A 53 -5.87 1.11 -17.21
N ALA A 54 -4.78 1.51 -16.54
CA ALA A 54 -3.71 2.32 -17.12
C ALA A 54 -2.99 1.60 -18.27
N VAL A 55 -2.71 0.30 -18.12
CA VAL A 55 -2.14 -0.51 -19.21
C VAL A 55 -3.07 -0.53 -20.40
N ARG A 56 -4.38 -0.69 -20.21
CA ARG A 56 -5.33 -0.67 -21.33
C ARG A 56 -5.31 0.69 -22.04
N ALA A 57 -5.31 1.79 -21.29
CA ALA A 57 -5.23 3.13 -21.86
C ALA A 57 -3.93 3.31 -22.67
N LEU A 58 -2.78 2.91 -22.14
CA LEU A 58 -1.48 3.00 -22.81
C LEU A 58 -1.34 2.03 -24.00
N SER A 59 -2.05 0.91 -23.97
CA SER A 59 -2.09 -0.03 -25.10
C SER A 59 -2.79 0.62 -26.30
N LEU A 60 -3.88 1.36 -26.05
CA LEU A 60 -4.64 2.05 -27.08
C LEU A 60 -3.94 3.34 -27.55
N ASP A 61 -3.45 4.15 -26.61
CA ASP A 61 -2.73 5.37 -26.87
C ASP A 61 -1.50 5.50 -25.95
N PRO A 62 -0.32 5.06 -26.44
CA PRO A 62 0.94 5.15 -25.72
C PRO A 62 1.37 6.56 -25.30
N THR A 63 0.78 7.61 -25.88
CA THR A 63 1.12 9.00 -25.55
C THR A 63 0.47 9.50 -24.26
N GLN A 64 -0.55 8.78 -23.77
CA GLN A 64 -1.37 9.17 -22.62
C GLN A 64 -0.76 8.80 -21.26
N TRP A 65 0.56 8.97 -21.09
CA TRP A 65 1.26 8.65 -19.85
C TRP A 65 0.73 9.41 -18.62
N SER A 66 0.46 10.71 -18.76
CA SER A 66 -0.08 11.53 -17.67
C SER A 66 -1.49 11.08 -17.26
N PHE A 67 -2.34 10.74 -18.23
CA PHE A 67 -3.67 10.21 -17.96
C PHE A 67 -3.59 8.86 -17.23
N ALA A 68 -2.75 7.94 -17.70
CA ALA A 68 -2.51 6.65 -17.06
C ALA A 68 -2.05 6.80 -15.61
N GLY A 69 -1.11 7.72 -15.33
CA GLY A 69 -0.69 8.03 -13.97
C GLY A 69 -1.81 8.58 -13.09
N ASN A 70 -2.65 9.47 -13.64
CA ASN A 70 -3.80 10.02 -12.92
C ASN A 70 -4.85 8.96 -12.58
N VAL A 71 -5.11 8.01 -13.48
CA VAL A 71 -6.03 6.89 -13.22
C VAL A 71 -5.56 6.06 -12.04
N VAL A 72 -4.27 5.70 -12.01
CA VAL A 72 -3.69 4.94 -10.89
C VAL A 72 -3.75 5.75 -9.59
N GLN A 73 -3.36 7.03 -9.63
CA GLN A 73 -3.37 7.91 -8.46
C GLN A 73 -4.78 8.09 -7.90
N GLN A 74 -5.79 8.28 -8.75
CA GLN A 74 -7.20 8.40 -8.33
C GLN A 74 -7.70 7.10 -7.72
N GLY A 75 -7.37 5.95 -8.33
CA GLY A 75 -7.70 4.64 -7.78
C GLY A 75 -7.17 4.47 -6.36
N VAL A 76 -5.90 4.82 -6.12
CA VAL A 76 -5.31 4.79 -4.78
C VAL A 76 -6.00 5.78 -3.84
N ASN A 77 -6.18 7.03 -4.24
CA ASN A 77 -6.82 8.05 -3.40
C ASN A 77 -8.25 7.69 -2.96
N GLN A 78 -9.00 6.94 -3.78
CA GLN A 78 -10.36 6.50 -3.44
C GLN A 78 -10.40 5.32 -2.46
N ASN A 79 -9.30 4.59 -2.31
CA ASN A 79 -9.24 3.36 -1.52
C ASN A 79 -8.40 3.50 -0.24
N VAL A 80 -7.55 4.54 -0.14
CA VAL A 80 -6.78 4.80 1.08
C VAL A 80 -7.62 5.62 2.06
N MET A 81 -7.91 5.03 3.23
CA MET A 81 -8.59 5.73 4.31
C MET A 81 -7.67 6.80 4.92
N GLY A 82 -8.00 8.08 4.70
CA GLY A 82 -7.42 9.21 5.44
C GLY A 82 -5.96 9.58 5.11
N ALA A 83 -5.31 8.90 4.16
CA ALA A 83 -3.94 9.19 3.74
C ALA A 83 -3.82 9.26 2.22
N ASN A 84 -3.04 10.21 1.71
CA ASN A 84 -2.68 10.26 0.30
C ASN A 84 -1.34 9.55 0.11
N SER A 85 -1.31 8.49 -0.69
CA SER A 85 -0.07 7.81 -1.07
C SER A 85 0.34 8.25 -2.46
N THR A 86 1.52 8.84 -2.59
CA THR A 86 2.09 9.19 -3.90
C THR A 86 2.49 7.93 -4.63
N ILE A 87 1.94 7.75 -5.83
CA ILE A 87 2.26 6.62 -6.69
C ILE A 87 3.45 6.94 -7.61
N THR A 88 4.21 5.91 -7.94
CA THR A 88 5.27 5.97 -8.97
C THR A 88 4.93 4.98 -10.07
N LEU A 89 4.86 5.46 -11.31
CA LEU A 89 4.73 4.63 -12.52
C LEU A 89 6.09 4.46 -13.20
N GLN A 90 6.37 3.24 -13.62
CA GLN A 90 7.52 2.89 -14.43
C GLN A 90 7.09 1.94 -15.56
N VAL A 91 7.73 2.07 -16.72
CA VAL A 91 7.50 1.15 -17.84
C VAL A 91 8.77 0.35 -18.10
N TYR A 92 8.59 -0.92 -18.40
CA TYR A 92 9.66 -1.83 -18.76
C TYR A 92 9.36 -2.45 -20.12
N ASP A 93 10.41 -2.85 -20.83
CA ASP A 93 10.25 -3.70 -22.01
C ASP A 93 9.93 -5.15 -21.61
N ALA A 94 9.62 -6.00 -22.60
CA ALA A 94 9.32 -7.42 -22.38
C ALA A 94 10.48 -8.21 -21.75
N SER A 95 11.72 -7.71 -21.85
CA SER A 95 12.89 -8.28 -21.18
C SER A 95 13.09 -7.77 -19.74
N GLY A 96 12.22 -6.88 -19.25
CA GLY A 96 12.28 -6.34 -17.90
C GLY A 96 13.27 -5.21 -17.71
N ASN A 97 13.76 -4.57 -18.78
CA ASN A 97 14.59 -3.37 -18.67
C ASN A 97 13.74 -2.12 -18.53
N LEU A 98 14.14 -1.22 -17.64
CA LEU A 98 13.45 0.05 -17.44
C LEU A 98 13.53 0.91 -18.72
N ARG A 99 12.39 1.44 -19.13
CA ARG A 99 12.23 2.31 -20.29
C ARG A 99 11.57 3.63 -19.88
N SER A 100 11.65 4.62 -20.77
CA SER A 100 10.96 5.90 -20.59
C SER A 100 9.55 5.85 -21.17
N SER A 101 8.68 6.74 -20.70
CA SER A 101 7.37 6.97 -21.32
C SER A 101 7.49 7.39 -22.79
N ALA A 102 8.55 8.14 -23.14
CA ALA A 102 8.85 8.53 -24.52
C ALA A 102 9.13 7.30 -25.41
N TRP A 103 9.84 6.29 -24.90
CA TRP A 103 10.05 5.04 -25.63
C TRP A 103 8.73 4.34 -25.94
N LEU A 104 7.83 4.24 -24.94
CA LEU A 104 6.52 3.64 -25.15
C LEU A 104 5.71 4.43 -26.19
N SER A 105 5.74 5.77 -26.12
CA SER A 105 5.01 6.64 -27.05
C SER A 105 5.42 6.49 -28.52
N GLY A 106 6.70 6.18 -28.77
CA GLY A 106 7.25 5.95 -30.11
C GLY A 106 7.27 4.48 -30.52
N SER A 107 6.74 3.58 -29.70
CA SER A 107 6.78 2.14 -29.96
C SER A 107 5.74 1.74 -31.03
N PRO A 108 6.11 0.84 -31.97
CA PRO A 108 5.19 0.38 -33.00
C PRO A 108 4.10 -0.54 -32.42
N PHE A 109 3.03 -0.72 -33.19
CA PHE A 109 2.02 -1.74 -32.96
C PHE A 109 2.66 -3.12 -32.69
N GLY A 110 2.15 -3.85 -31.71
CA GLY A 110 2.65 -5.15 -31.29
C GLY A 110 3.77 -5.10 -30.25
N THR A 111 4.27 -3.90 -29.88
CA THR A 111 5.31 -3.79 -28.85
C THR A 111 4.76 -4.18 -27.49
N SER A 112 5.34 -5.21 -26.88
CA SER A 112 5.00 -5.64 -25.52
C SER A 112 5.73 -4.80 -24.48
N PHE A 113 5.02 -4.41 -23.43
CA PHE A 113 5.56 -3.63 -22.32
C PHE A 113 4.99 -4.10 -20.99
N ILE A 114 5.68 -3.78 -19.91
CA ILE A 114 5.23 -4.02 -18.54
C ILE A 114 5.08 -2.66 -17.86
N LEU A 115 3.91 -2.37 -17.32
CA LEU A 115 3.69 -1.21 -16.47
C LEU A 115 3.81 -1.62 -15.01
N GLU A 116 4.71 -0.99 -14.27
CA GLU A 116 4.80 -1.11 -12.82
C GLU A 116 4.19 0.14 -12.19
N ALA A 117 3.20 -0.06 -11.32
CA ALA A 117 2.73 0.95 -10.39
C ALA A 117 3.21 0.60 -8.99
N SER A 118 3.69 1.60 -8.26
CA SER A 118 4.21 1.40 -6.91
C SER A 118 3.82 2.51 -5.95
N ALA A 119 3.66 2.18 -4.67
CA ALA A 119 3.38 3.13 -3.61
C ALA A 119 4.17 2.79 -2.35
N PRO A 120 4.65 3.81 -1.60
CA PRO A 120 5.25 3.59 -0.29
C PRO A 120 4.17 3.16 0.71
N PHE A 121 4.52 2.24 1.61
CA PHE A 121 3.69 1.81 2.70
C PHE A 121 4.56 1.63 3.95
N GLN A 122 4.12 2.22 5.06
CA GLN A 122 4.74 2.01 6.35
C GLN A 122 3.62 1.91 7.37
N ALA A 123 3.59 0.79 8.09
CA ALA A 123 2.60 0.59 9.13
C ALA A 123 2.94 1.46 10.34
N ASP A 124 1.96 2.22 10.83
CA ASP A 124 2.09 3.00 12.07
C ASP A 124 1.35 2.28 13.19
N ILE A 125 2.08 1.45 13.93
CA ILE A 125 1.55 0.63 15.01
C ILE A 125 2.23 1.07 16.32
N PRO A 126 1.48 1.49 17.35
CA PRO A 126 2.06 1.87 18.64
C PRO A 126 2.93 0.75 19.20
N PHE A 127 4.09 1.12 19.79
CA PHE A 127 5.04 0.19 20.40
C PHE A 127 5.75 -0.77 19.44
N LEU A 128 5.51 -0.66 18.13
CA LEU A 128 6.11 -1.52 17.11
C LEU A 128 6.73 -0.67 16.00
N ALA A 129 8.04 -0.81 15.80
CA ALA A 129 8.76 -0.12 14.74
C ALA A 129 8.76 -0.96 13.47
N GLU A 130 7.91 -0.60 12.51
CA GLU A 130 7.80 -1.30 11.24
C GLU A 130 8.66 -0.64 10.14
N PRO A 131 9.36 -1.44 9.32
CA PRO A 131 10.14 -0.92 8.22
C PRO A 131 9.23 -0.33 7.13
N ALA A 132 9.69 0.74 6.50
CA ALA A 132 9.06 1.24 5.28
C ALA A 132 9.23 0.21 4.15
N MET A 133 8.15 -0.11 3.47
CA MET A 133 8.11 -1.01 2.33
C MET A 133 7.49 -0.33 1.11
N THR A 134 7.67 -0.92 -0.07
CA THR A 134 7.06 -0.44 -1.31
C THR A 134 6.18 -1.53 -1.88
N ILE A 135 4.89 -1.26 -2.00
CA ILE A 135 3.96 -2.14 -2.69
C ILE A 135 4.14 -1.90 -4.18
N ARG A 136 4.33 -2.96 -4.96
CA ARG A 136 4.52 -2.91 -6.41
C ARG A 136 3.54 -3.85 -7.08
N VAL A 137 2.94 -3.41 -8.17
CA VAL A 137 2.07 -4.22 -9.03
C VAL A 137 2.53 -4.04 -10.48
N ARG A 138 2.58 -5.15 -11.23
CA ARG A 138 3.01 -5.17 -12.62
C ARG A 138 1.92 -5.75 -13.50
N HIS A 139 1.61 -5.05 -14.59
CA HIS A 139 0.69 -5.52 -15.62
C HIS A 139 1.37 -5.54 -16.98
N TRP A 140 1.05 -6.55 -17.77
CA TRP A 140 1.53 -6.70 -19.14
C TRP A 140 0.57 -6.02 -20.11
N GLY A 141 1.13 -5.30 -21.08
CA GLY A 141 0.39 -4.67 -22.16
C GLY A 141 1.07 -4.88 -23.50
N ILE A 142 0.31 -4.59 -24.56
CA ILE A 142 0.81 -4.56 -25.93
C ILE A 142 0.31 -3.28 -26.58
N VAL A 143 1.15 -2.63 -27.38
CA VAL A 143 0.72 -1.45 -28.15
C VAL A 143 -0.23 -1.92 -29.25
N GLU A 144 -1.48 -1.48 -29.19
CA GLU A 144 -2.55 -1.81 -30.12
C GLU A 144 -2.92 -0.64 -31.04
N ARG A 145 -2.20 0.48 -30.94
CA ARG A 145 -2.39 1.63 -31.83
C ARG A 145 -2.04 1.23 -33.27
N TYR A 146 -3.06 1.11 -34.11
CA TYR A 146 -2.89 0.91 -35.55
C TYR A 146 -2.33 2.19 -36.19
N PRO A 147 -1.36 2.11 -37.13
CA PRO A 147 -0.80 3.27 -37.81
C PRO A 147 -1.84 4.10 -38.59
#